data_AF-A0A524KMM6-F1
#
_entry.id   AF-A0A524KMM6-F1
#
_cell.length_a   1.000
_cell.length_b   1.000
_cell.length_c   1.000
_cell.angle_alpha   90.00
_cell.angle_beta   90.00
_cell.angle_gamma   90.00
#
_symmetry.space_group_name_H-M   'P 1'
#
loop_
_entity.id
_entity.type
_entity.pdbx_description
1 polymer ?
#
loop_
_entity_poly.entity_id
_entity_poly.type
_entity_poly.pdbx_seq_one_letter_code
_entity_poly.pdbx_strand_id
1 'polypeptide(L)' 'MSFTADDRRHMAQALHLAARGLNTTHPNPRVGCVIVAGAAVVGEGWHVRAG' A
#
# COMPACT_ATOMS: atom_id res chain seq x y z
N MET A 1 19.99 -7.01 6.33
CA MET A 1 19.34 -7.03 4.99
C MET A 1 19.17 -5.59 4.52
N SER A 2 19.46 -5.30 3.26
CA SER A 2 19.27 -3.95 2.68
C SER A 2 18.11 -4.00 1.69
N PHE A 3 17.25 -2.98 1.73
CA PHE A 3 16.14 -2.84 0.78
C PHE A 3 16.64 -2.29 -0.55
N THR A 4 16.14 -2.85 -1.65
CA THR A 4 16.47 -2.42 -3.01
C THR A 4 15.82 -1.08 -3.37
N ALA A 5 16.12 -0.56 -4.56
CA ALA A 5 15.40 0.60 -5.10
C ALA A 5 13.93 0.24 -5.39
N ASP A 6 13.69 -0.97 -5.88
CA ASP A 6 12.35 -1.46 -6.19
C ASP A 6 11.50 -1.64 -4.92
N ASP A 7 12.07 -2.15 -3.84
CA ASP A 7 11.37 -2.26 -2.54
C ASP A 7 10.86 -0.89 -2.08
N ARG A 8 11.70 0.14 -2.19
CA ARG A 8 11.33 1.52 -1.84
C ARG A 8 10.26 2.09 -2.76
N ARG A 9 10.32 1.78 -4.06
CA ARG A 9 9.30 2.19 -5.04
C ARG A 9 7.95 1.54 -4.74
N HIS A 10 7.91 0.24 -4.49
CA HIS A 10 6.67 -0.47 -4.15
C HIS A 10 6.12 -0.02 -2.79
N MET A 11 6.98 0.26 -1.81
CA MET A 11 6.55 0.83 -0.54
C MET A 11 5.95 2.23 -0.70
N ALA A 12 6.54 3.10 -1.53
CA ALA A 12 5.98 4.41 -1.85
C ALA A 12 4.60 4.30 -2.51
N GLN A 13 4.39 3.28 -3.35
CA GLN A 13 3.09 2.96 -3.94
C GLN A 13 2.08 2.47 -2.89
N ALA A 14 2.48 1.57 -1.98
CA ALA A 14 1.63 1.11 -0.88
C ALA A 14 1.19 2.27 0.03
N LEU A 15 2.07 3.23 0.31
CA LEU A 15 1.74 4.43 1.07
C LEU A 15 0.76 5.34 0.31
N HIS A 16 0.89 5.48 -1.01
CA HIS A 16 -0.09 6.18 -1.85
C HIS A 16 -1.46 5.52 -1.82
N LEU A 17 -1.52 4.18 -1.85
CA LEU A 17 -2.76 3.44 -1.70
C LEU A 17 -3.39 3.67 -0.31
N ALA A 18 -2.59 3.60 0.75
CA ALA A 18 -3.05 3.88 2.13
C ALA A 18 -3.64 5.29 2.26
N ALA A 19 -3.05 6.30 1.62
CA ALA A 19 -3.52 7.68 1.68
C ALA A 19 -4.96 7.86 1.17
N ARG A 20 -5.46 6.95 0.30
CA ARG A 20 -6.85 6.97 -0.19
C ARG A 20 -7.89 6.75 0.93
N GLY A 21 -7.50 6.11 2.03
CA GLY A 21 -8.34 5.90 3.20
C GLY A 21 -8.45 7.10 4.16
N LEU A 22 -7.86 8.26 3.82
CA LEU A 22 -7.72 9.41 4.72
C LEU A 22 -8.99 9.79 5.49
N ASN A 23 -10.13 9.81 4.81
CA ASN A 23 -11.38 10.33 5.36
C ASN A 23 -12.42 9.23 5.63
N THR A 24 -12.08 7.96 5.43
CA THR A 24 -13.06 6.86 5.43
C THR A 24 -12.72 5.74 6.39
N THR A 25 -11.47 5.62 6.85
CA THR A 25 -11.05 4.48 7.67
C THR A 25 -11.11 4.72 9.18
N HIS A 26 -11.26 5.96 9.67
CA HIS A 26 -11.33 6.22 11.12
C HIS A 26 -12.47 5.39 11.77
N PRO A 27 -12.22 4.70 12.90
CA PRO A 27 -11.05 4.75 13.79
C PRO A 27 -9.88 3.84 13.40
N ASN A 28 -10.04 3.03 12.35
CA ASN A 28 -9.03 2.09 11.89
C ASN A 28 -7.86 2.81 11.18
N PRO A 29 -6.65 2.22 11.24
CA PRO A 29 -5.50 2.77 10.54
C PRO A 29 -5.68 2.71 9.04
N ARG A 30 -4.98 3.60 8.34
CA ARG A 30 -4.87 3.59 6.88
C ARG A 30 -3.82 2.55 6.49
N VAL A 31 -4.22 1.58 5.68
CA VAL A 31 -3.34 0.50 5.23
C VAL A 31 -3.44 0.41 3.71
N GLY A 32 -2.29 0.26 3.05
CA GLY A 32 -2.17 0.00 1.62
C GLY A 32 -1.21 -1.17 1.41
N CYS A 33 -1.45 -1.95 0.37
CA CYS A 33 -0.71 -3.17 0.08
C CYS A 33 -0.48 -3.28 -1.44
N VAL A 34 0.71 -3.76 -1.80
CA VAL A 34 1.10 -4.10 -3.17
C VAL A 34 1.71 -5.50 -3.14
N ILE A 35 1.29 -6.37 -4.05
CA ILE A 35 1.85 -7.72 -4.25
C ILE A 35 2.59 -7.71 -5.58
N VAL A 36 3.85 -8.13 -5.56
CA VAL A 36 4.76 -8.09 -6.72
C VAL A 36 5.23 -9.49 -7.05
N ALA A 37 5.22 -9.85 -8.33
CA ALA A 37 5.82 -11.07 -8.85
C ALA A 37 6.89 -10.68 -9.89
N GLY A 38 8.16 -10.92 -9.56
CA GLY A 38 9.28 -10.41 -10.35
C GLY A 38 9.31 -8.87 -10.32
N ALA A 39 9.18 -8.23 -11.47
CA ALA A 39 9.11 -6.77 -11.61
C ALA A 39 7.67 -6.23 -11.79
N ALA A 40 6.67 -7.11 -11.79
CA ALA A 40 5.29 -6.76 -12.09
C ALA A 40 4.43 -6.72 -10.82
N VAL A 41 3.65 -5.65 -10.68
CA VAL A 41 2.60 -5.58 -9.65
C VAL A 41 1.42 -6.45 -10.12
N VAL A 42 1.08 -7.45 -9.31
CA VAL A 42 -0.01 -8.41 -9.60
C VAL A 42 -1.23 -8.22 -8.71
N GLY A 43 -1.13 -7.36 -7.69
CA GLY A 43 -2.25 -7.03 -6.82
C GLY A 43 -2.00 -5.74 -6.05
N GLU A 44 -3.06 -4.98 -5.84
CA GLU A 44 -3.06 -3.73 -5.09
C GLU A 44 -4.33 -3.62 -4.25
N GLY A 45 -4.23 -3.02 -3.08
CA GLY A 45 -5.38 -2.79 -2.21
C GLY A 45 -5.12 -1.74 -1.15
N TRP A 46 -6.21 -1.19 -0.62
CA TRP A 46 -6.19 -0.31 0.55
C TRP A 46 -7.43 -0.53 1.41
N HIS A 47 -7.36 -0.11 2.67
CA HIS A 47 -8.51 -0.10 3.55
C HIS A 47 -9.48 0.99 3.10
N VAL A 48 -10.59 0.60 2.46
CA VAL A 48 -11.50 1.55 1.80
C VAL A 48 -12.34 2.33 2.80
N ARG A 49 -12.83 1.67 3.85
CA ARG A 49 -13.67 2.27 4.88
C ARG A 49 -13.55 1.48 6.18
N ALA A 50 -13.82 2.12 7.30
CA ALA A 50 -14.06 1.38 8.53
C ALA A 50 -15.19 0.35 8.33
N GLY A 51 -14.98 -0.83 8.88
CA GLY A 51 -16.02 -1.84 9.05
C GLY A 51 -16.97 -1.40 10.15
#